data_AF-F8VB97-F1
#
_entry.id   AF-F8VB97-F1
#
_cell.length_a   1.000
_cell.length_b   1.000
_cell.length_c   1.000
_cell.angle_alpha   90.00
_cell.angle_beta   90.00
_cell.angle_gamma   90.00
#
_symmetry.space_group_name_H-M   'P 1'
#
loop_
_entity.id
_entity.type
_entity.pdbx_description
1 polymer ?
#
loop_
_entity_poly.entity_id
_entity_poly.type
_entity_poly.pdbx_seq_one_letter_code
_entity_poly.pdbx_strand_id
1 'polypeptide(L)'
;DGWFWVIPLPDDVMSVGVVVDASWGGSQLADEPIEQFYRGQLAMTDRTASMLADAELIDDPHVIRDWSYTAQRLVGDRYILVGDAACFIDPLYSRGV
;
A
#
# COMPACT_ATOMS: atom_id res chain seq x y z
N ASP A 1 10.96 9.34 2.63
CA ASP A 1 10.08 9.96 1.61
C ASP A 1 9.15 8.92 1.03
N GLY A 2 7.85 9.26 0.99
CA GLY A 2 6.76 8.33 0.69
C GLY A 2 5.42 9.02 0.96
N TRP A 3 4.34 8.25 0.99
CA TRP A 3 3.02 8.76 1.34
C TRP A 3 2.19 7.70 2.08
N PHE A 4 1.15 8.18 2.76
CA PHE A 4 0.25 7.36 3.55
C PHE A 4 -1.17 7.53 3.02
N TRP A 5 -1.97 6.47 3.05
CA TRP A 5 -3.43 6.61 3.02
C TRP A 5 -4.03 6.25 4.36
N VAL A 6 -5.14 6.90 4.70
CA VAL A 6 -6.01 6.59 5.83
C VAL A 6 -7.43 6.67 5.30
N ILE A 7 -8.06 5.53 5.07
CA ILE A 7 -9.38 5.41 4.45
C ILE A 7 -10.36 4.84 5.49
N PRO A 8 -11.38 5.59 5.90
CA PRO A 8 -12.40 5.07 6.80
C PRO A 8 -13.25 4.01 6.08
N LEU A 9 -13.46 2.90 6.77
CA LEU A 9 -14.34 1.79 6.41
C LEU A 9 -15.52 1.75 7.40
N PRO A 10 -16.56 0.94 7.14
CA PRO A 10 -17.61 0.67 8.11
C PRO A 10 -17.07 0.11 9.44
N ASP A 11 -17.91 0.14 10.47
CA ASP A 11 -17.65 -0.51 11.77
C ASP A 11 -16.43 0.01 12.53
N ASP A 12 -16.14 1.31 12.41
CA ASP A 12 -15.03 2.00 13.07
C ASP A 12 -13.64 1.45 12.66
N VAL A 13 -13.55 0.93 11.43
CA VAL A 13 -12.32 0.40 10.85
C VAL A 13 -11.66 1.44 9.95
N MET A 14 -10.34 1.52 10.01
CA MET A 14 -9.53 2.35 9.11
C MET A 14 -8.60 1.45 8.27
N SER A 15 -8.65 1.56 6.95
CA SER A 15 -7.59 1.03 6.08
C SER A 15 -6.44 2.03 6.06
N VAL A 16 -5.27 1.60 6.53
CA VAL A 16 -4.08 2.43 6.62
C VAL A 16 -2.93 1.77 5.90
N GLY A 17 -2.35 2.46 4.93
CA GLY A 17 -1.19 1.97 4.19
C GLY A 17 -0.07 2.98 4.09
N VAL A 18 1.12 2.44 3.91
CA VAL A 18 2.36 3.21 3.74
C VAL A 18 2.97 2.83 2.40
N VAL A 19 3.27 3.83 1.58
CA VAL A 19 4.02 3.68 0.33
C VAL A 19 5.38 4.33 0.49
N VAL A 20 6.43 3.55 0.28
CA VAL A 20 7.83 3.95 0.40
C VAL A 20 8.58 3.56 -0.87
N ASP A 21 9.78 4.11 -1.03
CA ASP A 21 10.70 3.63 -2.08
C ASP A 21 10.95 2.12 -1.95
N ALA A 22 10.87 1.40 -3.07
CA ALA A 22 10.94 -0.06 -3.08
C ALA A 22 12.32 -0.60 -2.67
N SER A 23 13.40 0.08 -3.06
CA SER A 23 14.76 -0.38 -2.75
C SER A 23 15.07 -0.17 -1.26
N TRP A 24 14.71 0.99 -0.72
CA TRP A 24 14.90 1.32 0.68
C TRP A 24 13.97 0.52 1.60
N GLY A 25 12.66 0.48 1.31
CA GLY A 25 11.72 -0.34 2.09
C GLY A 25 12.08 -1.83 2.03
N GLY A 26 12.59 -2.28 0.88
CA GLY A 26 13.14 -3.61 0.69
C GLY A 26 14.30 -3.93 1.63
N SER A 27 15.22 -2.99 1.85
CA SER A 27 16.36 -3.18 2.77
C SER A 27 15.93 -3.16 4.23
N GLN A 28 15.03 -2.25 4.63
CA GLN A 28 14.55 -2.20 6.02
C GLN A 28 13.85 -3.50 6.43
N LEU A 29 12.97 -4.02 5.56
CA LEU A 29 12.24 -5.27 5.81
C LEU A 29 13.14 -6.53 5.81
N ALA A 30 14.41 -6.42 5.40
CA ALA A 30 15.38 -7.51 5.55
C ALA A 30 15.99 -7.54 6.97
N ASP A 31 15.99 -6.40 7.65
CA ASP A 31 16.67 -6.21 8.93
C ASP A 31 15.70 -6.19 10.14
N GLU A 32 14.42 -5.89 9.92
CA GLU A 32 13.41 -5.82 11.00
C GLU A 32 12.05 -6.45 10.64
N PRO A 33 11.25 -6.86 11.64
CA PRO A 33 9.89 -7.35 11.42
C PRO A 33 8.97 -6.29 10.77
N ILE A 34 8.06 -6.77 9.92
CA ILE A 34 7.12 -5.94 9.16
C ILE A 34 6.29 -5.00 10.04
N GLU A 35 5.79 -5.48 11.19
CA GLU A 35 4.99 -4.67 12.10
C GLU A 35 5.81 -3.54 12.72
N GLN A 36 7.07 -3.82 13.08
CA GLN A 36 7.97 -2.82 13.63
C GLN A 36 8.25 -1.72 12.61
N PHE A 37 8.60 -2.10 11.37
CA PHE A 37 8.79 -1.17 10.26
C PHE A 37 7.54 -0.31 10.03
N TYR A 38 6.38 -0.96 9.93
CA TYR A 38 5.09 -0.30 9.68
C TYR A 38 4.74 0.74 10.77
N ARG A 39 4.86 0.36 12.05
CA ARG A 39 4.64 1.28 13.18
C ARG A 39 5.63 2.44 13.18
N GLY A 40 6.90 2.16 12.84
CA GLY A 40 7.93 3.19 12.67
C GLY A 40 7.56 4.21 11.59
N GLN A 41 7.01 3.75 10.45
CA GLN A 41 6.55 4.65 9.40
C GLN A 41 5.34 5.50 9.85
N LEU A 42 4.35 4.91 10.53
CA LEU A 42 3.19 5.66 11.02
C LEU A 42 3.58 6.76 12.02
N ALA A 43 4.61 6.51 12.83
CA ALA A 43 5.13 7.47 13.80
C ALA A 43 5.88 8.66 13.16
N MET A 44 6.21 8.61 11.86
CA MET A 44 6.91 9.71 11.19
C MET A 44 6.05 10.96 10.97
N THR A 45 4.73 10.85 11.07
CA THR A 45 3.81 11.98 10.86
C THR A 45 2.92 12.18 12.08
N ASP A 46 3.09 13.29 12.79
CA ASP A 46 2.35 13.60 14.02
C ASP A 46 0.83 13.45 13.88
N ARG A 47 0.28 13.84 12.72
CA ARG A 47 -1.16 13.75 12.43
C ARG A 47 -1.64 12.30 12.37
N THR A 48 -0.97 11.44 11.60
CA THR A 48 -1.35 10.03 11.46
C THR A 48 -1.16 9.31 12.79
N ALA A 49 -0.04 9.57 13.47
CA ALA A 49 0.23 9.00 14.79
C ALA A 49 -0.85 9.40 15.82
N SER A 50 -1.27 10.66 15.84
CA SER A 50 -2.34 11.14 16.72
C SER A 50 -3.70 10.51 16.39
N MET A 51 -4.00 10.33 15.10
CA MET A 51 -5.25 9.69 14.66
C MET A 51 -5.35 8.21 15.05
N LEU A 52 -4.20 7.53 15.15
CA LEU A 52 -4.12 6.09 15.43
C LEU A 52 -3.70 5.79 16.87
N ALA A 53 -3.62 6.79 17.76
CA ALA A 53 -3.06 6.65 19.09
C ALA A 53 -3.78 5.59 19.95
N ASP A 54 -5.11 5.51 19.81
CA ASP A 54 -5.97 4.56 20.51
C ASP A 54 -6.45 3.40 19.61
N ALA A 55 -5.90 3.28 18.39
CA ALA A 55 -6.30 2.26 17.43
C ALA A 55 -5.58 0.93 17.69
N GLU A 56 -6.31 -0.18 17.51
CA GLU A 56 -5.75 -1.53 17.55
C GLU A 56 -5.56 -2.05 16.11
N LEU A 57 -4.47 -2.80 15.88
CA LEU A 57 -4.29 -3.51 14.61
C LEU A 57 -5.28 -4.66 14.54
N ILE A 58 -6.16 -4.64 13.54
CA ILE A 58 -7.17 -5.69 13.30
C ILE A 58 -6.58 -6.86 12.50
N ASP A 59 -5.57 -6.60 11.68
CA ASP A 59 -4.85 -7.59 10.86
C ASP A 59 -3.35 -7.25 10.82
N ASP A 60 -2.52 -8.24 10.53
CA ASP A 60 -1.09 -8.04 10.36
C ASP A 60 -0.82 -7.16 9.13
N PRO A 61 0.21 -6.29 9.14
CA PRO A 61 0.55 -5.51 7.96
C PRO A 61 0.94 -6.42 6.79
N HIS A 62 0.53 -6.05 5.58
CA HIS A 62 0.85 -6.77 4.35
C HIS A 62 1.84 -5.96 3.49
N VAL A 63 2.79 -6.65 2.86
CA VAL A 63 3.72 -6.04 1.90
C VAL A 63 3.35 -6.47 0.49
N ILE A 64 3.04 -5.48 -0.33
CA ILE A 64 2.91 -5.63 -1.79
C ILE A 64 4.15 -4.98 -2.40
N ARG A 65 4.70 -5.57 -3.47
CA ARG A 65 5.85 -5.06 -4.23
C ARG A 65 5.59 -5.17 -5.73
N ASP A 66 6.37 -4.43 -6.52
CA ASP A 66 6.39 -4.52 -7.98
C ASP A 66 5.01 -4.37 -8.66
N TRP A 67 4.15 -3.52 -8.08
CA TRP A 67 2.78 -3.33 -8.54
C TRP A 67 2.66 -2.44 -9.79
N SER A 68 3.68 -1.66 -10.14
CA SER A 68 3.61 -0.74 -11.29
C SER A 68 4.05 -1.46 -12.58
N TYR A 69 3.11 -1.71 -13.50
CA TYR A 69 3.38 -2.40 -14.76
C TYR A 69 2.38 -2.08 -15.87
N THR A 70 2.72 -2.49 -17.08
CA THR A 70 1.82 -2.51 -18.23
C THR A 70 2.08 -3.76 -19.07
N ALA A 71 1.04 -4.53 -19.34
CA ALA A 71 1.13 -5.69 -20.21
C ALA A 71 1.51 -5.26 -21.63
N GLN A 72 2.41 -6.02 -22.28
CA GLN A 72 2.87 -5.73 -23.64
C GLN A 72 1.75 -5.86 -24.69
N ARG A 73 0.71 -6.65 -24.40
CA ARG A 73 -0.43 -6.89 -25.29
C ARG A 73 -1.73 -6.96 -24.50
N LEU A 74 -2.62 -6.01 -24.77
CA LEU A 74 -3.92 -5.88 -24.08
C LEU A 74 -5.03 -6.72 -24.72
N VAL A 75 -4.92 -7.02 -26.01
CA VAL A 75 -5.93 -7.76 -26.80
C VAL A 75 -5.25 -8.80 -27.68
N GLY A 76 -5.94 -9.91 -27.94
CA GLY A 76 -5.53 -10.91 -28.92
C GLY A 76 -6.72 -11.69 -29.46
N ASP A 77 -6.48 -12.75 -30.23
CA ASP A 77 -7.57 -13.53 -30.78
C ASP A 77 -8.40 -14.16 -29.64
N ARG A 78 -9.66 -13.74 -29.56
CA ARG A 78 -10.64 -14.18 -28.54
C ARG A 78 -10.30 -13.85 -27.08
N TYR A 79 -9.46 -12.84 -26.81
CA TYR A 79 -9.25 -12.36 -25.44
C TYR A 79 -8.96 -10.85 -25.35
N ILE A 80 -9.27 -10.29 -24.17
CA ILE A 80 -8.91 -8.94 -23.74
C ILE A 80 -8.47 -8.99 -22.27
N LEU A 81 -7.47 -8.19 -21.91
CA LEU A 81 -7.04 -7.96 -20.53
C LEU A 81 -7.75 -6.71 -19.98
N VAL A 82 -8.20 -6.77 -18.74
CA VAL A 82 -8.93 -5.67 -18.06
C VAL A 82 -8.44 -5.49 -16.63
N GLY A 83 -8.58 -4.27 -16.10
CA GLY A 83 -8.11 -3.90 -14.76
C GLY A 83 -6.62 -4.22 -14.58
N ASP A 84 -6.26 -4.73 -13.41
CA ASP A 84 -4.89 -5.10 -13.08
C ASP A 84 -4.30 -6.11 -14.06
N ALA A 85 -5.08 -7.00 -14.70
CA ALA A 85 -4.52 -7.90 -15.71
C ALA A 85 -3.89 -7.15 -16.90
N ALA A 86 -4.32 -5.91 -17.17
CA ALA A 86 -3.80 -5.05 -18.23
C ALA A 86 -2.66 -4.15 -17.75
N CYS A 87 -2.86 -3.38 -16.68
CA CYS A 87 -1.86 -2.47 -16.14
C CYS A 87 -2.25 -2.01 -14.74
N PHE A 88 -1.26 -1.56 -13.98
CA PHE A 88 -1.44 -0.84 -12.73
C PHE A 88 -0.31 0.19 -12.59
N ILE A 89 -0.61 1.38 -12.07
CA ILE A 89 0.37 2.48 -11.97
C ILE A 89 0.71 2.73 -10.50
N ASP A 90 -0.20 3.36 -9.78
CA ASP A 90 -0.02 3.76 -8.38
C ASP A 90 -1.39 4.05 -7.73
N PRO A 91 -1.59 3.71 -6.45
CA PRO A 91 -2.87 3.91 -5.79
C PRO A 91 -3.15 5.36 -5.35
N LEU A 92 -2.19 6.31 -5.47
CA LEU A 92 -2.30 7.68 -4.94
C LEU A 92 -3.57 8.43 -5.37
N TYR A 93 -4.03 8.20 -6.59
CA TYR A 93 -5.24 8.83 -7.13
C TYR A 93 -6.42 7.87 -7.31
N SER A 94 -6.35 6.68 -6.73
CA SER A 94 -7.41 5.67 -6.76
C SER A 94 -7.96 5.37 -8.16
N ARG A 95 -7.09 5.36 -9.18
CA ARG A 95 -7.49 5.15 -10.60
C ARG A 95 -7.59 3.69 -11.03
N GLY A 96 -7.35 2.74 -10.12
CA GLY A 96 -7.36 1.31 -10.41
C GLY A 96 -8.75 0.67 -10.43
N VAL A 97 -9.79 1.40 -10.01
CA VAL A 97 -11.17 0.91 -9.87
C VAL A 97 -12.08 1.55 -10.92
#